data_AF-A0A7G2JZT7-F1
#
_entry.id   AF-A0A7G2JZT7-F1
#
_cell.length_a   1.000
_cell.length_b   1.000
_cell.length_c   1.000
_cell.angle_alpha   90.00
_cell.angle_beta   90.00
_cell.angle_gamma   90.00
#
_symmetry.space_group_name_H-M   'P 1'
#
loop_
_entity.id
_entity.type
_entity.pdbx_description
1 polymer ?
#
loop_
_entity_poly.entity_id
_entity_poly.type
_entity_poly.pdbx_seq_one_letter_code
_entity_poly.pdbx_strand_id
1 'polypeptide(L)'
;MWRAILNMGQSTMKFKLIPTADLVVNLTPDKQHSKVVADVMPLMKKDSAFGYSHGFNIVEVGEEIRKDITVVMVAPKCPGTEVREEYKRGFGVPTLIAVHPENDPKGEGMAIAKAWAAATGGYKAGVLESSFVAEVKSDLMGEQTILCGMLQAGSIVCYDK
;
A
#
# COMPACT_ATOMS: atom_id res chain seq x y z
N MET A 1 8.67 -7.57 14.22
CA MET A 1 7.77 -6.42 13.96
C MET A 1 7.48 -5.59 15.22
N TRP A 2 6.75 -6.08 16.23
CA TRP A 2 6.41 -5.29 17.44
C TRP A 2 7.59 -4.61 18.14
N ARG A 3 8.71 -5.33 18.33
CA ARG A 3 9.95 -4.76 18.92
C ARG A 3 10.50 -3.58 18.12
N ALA A 4 10.41 -3.62 16.79
CA ALA A 4 10.88 -2.53 15.95
C ALA A 4 10.01 -1.27 16.14
N ILE A 5 8.69 -1.43 16.29
CA ILE A 5 7.76 -0.31 16.52
C ILE A 5 8.06 0.37 17.85
N LEU A 6 8.22 -0.41 18.93
CA LEU A 6 8.58 0.12 20.24
C LEU A 6 9.93 0.84 20.24
N ASN A 7 10.94 0.28 19.56
CA ASN A 7 12.26 0.90 19.45
C ASN A 7 12.24 2.23 18.68
N MET A 8 11.25 2.45 17.82
CA MET A 8 11.03 3.70 17.10
C MET A 8 10.16 4.71 17.88
N GLY A 9 9.80 4.39 19.13
CA GLY A 9 8.95 5.24 19.98
C GLY A 9 7.49 5.33 19.52
N GLN A 10 7.06 4.41 18.65
CA GLN A 10 5.71 4.40 18.10
C GLN A 10 4.76 3.63 19.02
N SER A 11 3.52 4.11 19.16
CA SER A 11 2.52 3.47 20.00
C SER A 11 2.04 2.15 19.41
N THR A 12 1.93 1.12 20.24
CA THR A 12 1.41 -0.19 19.85
C THR A 12 0.26 -0.59 20.75
N MET A 13 -0.95 -0.75 20.19
CA MET A 13 -2.07 -1.36 20.91
C MET A 13 -2.84 -2.28 19.98
N LYS A 14 -3.14 -3.50 20.45
CA LYS A 14 -3.91 -4.49 19.69
C LYS A 14 -5.30 -3.94 19.38
N PHE A 15 -5.55 -3.56 18.13
CA PHE A 15 -6.81 -3.08 17.55
C PHE A 15 -7.51 -1.87 18.21
N LYS A 16 -7.11 -1.44 19.42
CA LYS A 16 -7.69 -0.30 20.15
C LYS A 16 -7.56 1.05 19.44
N LEU A 17 -6.62 1.17 18.50
CA LEU A 17 -6.39 2.40 17.73
C LEU A 17 -7.34 2.55 16.53
N ILE A 18 -7.95 1.46 16.07
CA ILE A 18 -8.77 1.44 14.86
C ILE A 18 -10.07 2.25 15.01
N PRO A 19 -10.81 2.17 16.13
CA PRO A 19 -12.05 2.93 16.28
C PRO A 19 -11.89 4.45 16.21
N THR A 20 -10.70 4.99 16.46
CA THR A 20 -10.44 6.43 16.39
C THR A 20 -9.75 6.88 15.10
N ALA A 21 -9.17 5.95 14.34
CA ALA A 21 -8.39 6.26 13.15
C ALA A 21 -9.24 6.82 12.00
N ASP A 22 -8.78 7.92 11.40
CA ASP A 22 -9.37 8.51 10.17
C ASP A 22 -8.92 7.77 8.91
N LEU A 23 -7.69 7.24 8.92
CA LEU A 23 -7.11 6.42 7.87
C LEU A 23 -6.47 5.19 8.51
N VAL A 24 -6.89 4.00 8.08
CA VAL A 24 -6.28 2.72 8.48
C VAL A 24 -5.55 2.15 7.27
N VAL A 25 -4.25 1.90 7.39
CA VAL A 25 -3.43 1.41 6.27
C VAL A 25 -3.06 -0.05 6.48
N ASN A 26 -3.42 -0.89 5.50
CA ASN A 26 -3.14 -2.31 5.50
C ASN A 26 -1.81 -2.61 4.80
N LEU A 27 -0.75 -2.76 5.60
CA LEU A 27 0.60 -3.13 5.14
C LEU A 27 0.98 -4.56 5.57
N THR A 28 -0.01 -5.44 5.76
CA THR A 28 0.25 -6.87 5.96
C THR A 28 0.55 -7.55 4.62
N PRO A 29 1.16 -8.75 4.60
CA PRO A 29 1.38 -9.44 3.33
C PRO A 29 0.05 -9.79 2.64
N ASP A 30 0.05 -9.82 1.31
CA ASP A 30 -1.20 -9.78 0.54
C ASP A 30 -2.13 -10.95 0.80
N LYS A 31 -1.55 -12.14 0.99
CA LYS A 31 -2.27 -13.38 1.30
C LYS A 31 -3.07 -13.32 2.61
N GLN A 32 -2.74 -12.37 3.49
CA GLN A 32 -3.40 -12.19 4.78
C GLN A 32 -4.48 -11.11 4.74
N HIS A 33 -4.62 -10.36 3.63
CA HIS A 33 -5.51 -9.21 3.59
C HIS A 33 -6.96 -9.56 3.90
N SER A 34 -7.58 -10.60 3.32
CA SER A 34 -8.99 -10.94 3.62
C SER A 34 -9.25 -11.18 5.11
N LYS A 35 -8.33 -11.87 5.80
CA LYS A 35 -8.45 -12.06 7.26
C LYS A 35 -8.33 -10.73 8.00
N VAL A 36 -7.37 -9.89 7.61
CA VAL A 36 -7.18 -8.57 8.22
C VAL A 36 -8.38 -7.67 7.98
N VAL A 37 -8.95 -7.68 6.78
CA VAL A 37 -10.17 -6.94 6.43
C VAL A 37 -11.33 -7.41 7.31
N ALA A 38 -11.56 -8.72 7.44
CA ALA A 38 -12.60 -9.26 8.32
C ALA A 38 -12.43 -8.81 9.79
N ASP A 39 -11.20 -8.76 10.29
CA ASP A 39 -10.90 -8.34 11.67
C ASP A 39 -11.02 -6.82 11.87
N VAL A 40 -10.68 -6.02 10.85
CA VAL A 40 -10.56 -4.55 10.93
C VAL A 40 -11.85 -3.82 10.58
N MET A 41 -12.58 -4.27 9.56
CA MET A 41 -13.78 -3.57 9.05
C MET A 41 -14.88 -3.34 10.10
N PRO A 42 -15.14 -4.26 11.06
CA PRO A 42 -16.12 -4.02 12.12
C PRO A 42 -15.69 -2.93 13.11
N LEU A 43 -14.38 -2.67 13.21
CA LEU A 43 -13.81 -1.73 14.17
C LEU A 43 -13.63 -0.32 13.59
N MET A 44 -13.59 -0.18 12.27
CA MET A 44 -13.43 1.10 11.60
C MET A 44 -14.65 1.99 11.82
N LYS A 45 -14.38 3.25 12.19
CA LYS A 45 -15.43 4.25 12.34
C LYS A 45 -16.06 4.57 11.00
N LYS A 46 -17.31 5.05 11.05
CA LYS A 46 -18.06 5.47 9.89
C LYS A 46 -17.32 6.59 9.14
N ASP A 47 -17.38 6.52 7.81
CA ASP A 47 -16.82 7.50 6.89
C ASP A 47 -15.30 7.75 7.04
N SER A 48 -14.57 6.73 7.49
CA SER A 48 -13.10 6.68 7.52
C SER A 48 -12.54 6.16 6.20
N ALA A 49 -11.21 6.21 6.06
CA ALA A 49 -10.50 5.70 4.89
C ALA A 49 -9.70 4.42 5.18
N PHE A 50 -9.60 3.56 4.18
CA PHE A 50 -8.80 2.34 4.18
C PHE A 50 -7.75 2.38 3.07
N GLY A 51 -6.49 2.25 3.45
CA GLY A 51 -5.34 2.37 2.55
C GLY A 51 -4.69 1.03 2.25
N TYR A 52 -4.30 0.81 0.99
CA TYR A 52 -3.43 -0.29 0.56
C TYR A 52 -2.13 0.23 -0.05
N SER A 53 -1.09 -0.60 -0.10
CA SER A 53 0.11 -0.35 -0.92
C SER A 53 0.26 -1.31 -2.09
N HIS A 54 -0.68 -2.25 -2.24
CA HIS A 54 -0.83 -3.10 -3.42
C HIS A 54 -2.33 -3.45 -3.60
N GLY A 55 -2.81 -3.53 -4.84
CA GLY A 55 -4.23 -3.66 -5.12
C GLY A 55 -4.78 -5.10 -5.12
N PHE A 56 -3.94 -6.14 -4.89
CA PHE A 56 -4.30 -7.55 -5.11
C PHE A 56 -5.62 -7.96 -4.45
N ASN A 57 -5.83 -7.55 -3.20
CA ASN A 57 -7.02 -7.93 -2.44
C ASN A 57 -8.32 -7.34 -3.05
N ILE A 58 -8.25 -6.14 -3.61
CA ILE A 58 -9.41 -5.50 -4.24
C ILE A 58 -9.66 -6.07 -5.64
N VAL A 59 -8.60 -6.33 -6.40
CA VAL A 59 -8.72 -6.68 -7.84
C VAL A 59 -8.81 -8.18 -8.09
N GLU A 60 -7.90 -8.99 -7.55
CA GLU A 60 -7.85 -10.42 -7.85
C GLU A 60 -8.72 -11.25 -6.89
N VAL A 61 -8.75 -10.87 -5.61
CA VAL A 61 -9.60 -11.54 -4.61
C VAL A 61 -11.05 -11.04 -4.73
N GLY A 62 -11.25 -9.78 -5.13
CA GLY A 62 -12.57 -9.16 -5.19
C GLY A 62 -13.15 -8.84 -3.80
N GLU A 63 -12.29 -8.45 -2.86
CA GLU A 63 -12.72 -8.14 -1.50
C GLU A 63 -13.68 -6.94 -1.48
N GLU A 64 -14.87 -7.15 -0.91
CA GLU A 64 -15.87 -6.09 -0.74
C GLU A 64 -15.60 -5.28 0.54
N ILE A 65 -15.43 -3.97 0.39
CA ILE A 65 -15.27 -3.04 1.51
C ILE A 65 -16.60 -2.34 1.79
N ARG A 66 -16.89 -2.10 3.08
CA ARG A 66 -18.05 -1.32 3.52
C ARG A 66 -18.20 -0.02 2.71
N LYS A 67 -19.41 0.23 2.22
CA LYS A 67 -19.72 1.36 1.31
C LYS A 67 -19.49 2.75 1.89
N ASP A 68 -19.49 2.87 3.22
CA ASP A 68 -19.20 4.13 3.90
C ASP A 68 -17.71 4.44 3.98
N ILE A 69 -16.82 3.48 3.67
CA ILE A 69 -15.37 3.65 3.76
C ILE A 69 -14.81 4.11 2.41
N THR A 70 -13.93 5.11 2.45
CA THR A 70 -13.13 5.55 1.29
C THR A 70 -11.93 4.62 1.12
N VAL A 71 -11.69 4.04 -0.06
CA VAL A 71 -10.57 3.12 -0.31
C VAL A 71 -9.55 3.74 -1.25
N VAL A 72 -8.31 3.83 -0.79
CA VAL A 72 -7.19 4.47 -1.51
C VAL A 72 -5.98 3.56 -1.56
N MET A 73 -5.10 3.79 -2.54
CA MET A 73 -3.83 3.11 -2.64
C MET A 73 -2.68 4.11 -2.82
N VAL A 74 -1.59 3.85 -2.12
CA VAL A 74 -0.29 4.51 -2.30
C VAL A 74 0.77 3.42 -2.35
N ALA A 75 1.34 3.19 -3.54
CA ALA A 75 2.24 2.10 -3.85
C ALA A 75 3.63 2.64 -4.25
N PRO A 76 4.57 2.76 -3.30
CA PRO A 76 5.97 3.08 -3.59
C PRO A 76 6.61 1.97 -4.43
N LYS A 77 7.32 2.32 -5.51
CA LYS A 77 7.96 1.35 -6.41
C LYS A 77 9.41 1.03 -6.00
N CYS A 78 9.58 0.65 -4.73
CA CYS A 78 10.83 0.14 -4.18
C CYS A 78 10.60 -0.58 -2.83
N PRO A 79 11.60 -1.32 -2.31
CA PRO A 79 11.54 -1.89 -0.96
C PRO A 79 11.42 -0.83 0.14
N GLY A 80 10.73 -1.15 1.23
CA GLY A 80 10.46 -0.20 2.33
C GLY A 80 11.71 0.41 2.99
N THR A 81 12.86 -0.27 2.93
CA THR A 81 14.14 0.29 3.39
C THR A 81 14.59 1.48 2.53
N GLU A 82 14.43 1.37 1.21
CA GLU A 82 14.82 2.43 0.27
C GLU A 82 13.87 3.63 0.36
N VAL A 83 12.57 3.37 0.55
CA VAL A 83 11.58 4.43 0.87
C VAL A 83 12.10 5.29 2.03
N ARG A 84 12.59 4.64 3.10
CA ARG A 84 13.05 5.35 4.29
C ARG A 84 14.40 6.05 4.07
N GLU A 85 15.36 5.42 3.41
CA GLU A 85 16.69 6.01 3.20
C GLU A 85 16.63 7.22 2.27
N GLU A 86 15.88 7.14 1.17
CA GLU A 86 15.70 8.29 0.27
C GLU A 86 14.93 9.43 0.93
N TYR A 87 13.92 9.11 1.75
CA TYR A 87 13.23 10.12 2.55
C TYR A 87 14.18 10.86 3.50
N LYS A 88 15.06 10.13 4.21
CA LYS A 88 16.05 10.73 5.13
C LYS A 88 17.05 11.63 4.41
N ARG A 89 17.39 11.32 3.15
CA ARG A 89 18.26 12.13 2.29
C ARG A 89 17.56 13.39 1.74
N GLY A 90 16.30 13.60 2.11
CA GLY A 90 15.51 14.73 1.64
C GLY A 90 14.88 14.49 0.26
N PHE A 91 14.95 13.27 -0.28
CA PHE A 91 14.35 12.85 -1.54
C PHE A 91 13.14 11.93 -1.30
N GLY A 92 12.79 11.09 -2.27
CA GLY A 92 11.69 10.15 -2.20
C GLY A 92 11.81 9.07 -3.27
N VAL A 93 10.75 8.30 -3.48
CA VAL A 93 10.75 7.18 -4.44
C VAL A 93 9.52 7.29 -5.34
N PRO A 94 9.63 6.90 -6.64
CA PRO A 94 8.48 6.92 -7.53
C PRO A 94 7.30 6.17 -6.91
N THR A 95 6.13 6.79 -6.91
CA THR A 95 4.97 6.28 -6.18
C THR A 95 3.73 6.32 -7.08
N LEU A 96 2.95 5.25 -7.08
CA LEU A 96 1.66 5.21 -7.76
C LEU A 96 0.55 5.46 -6.74
N ILE A 97 -0.48 6.23 -7.12
CA ILE A 97 -1.67 6.44 -6.31
C ILE A 97 -2.94 6.05 -7.07
N ALA A 98 -3.94 5.56 -6.34
CA ALA A 98 -5.24 5.24 -6.90
C ALA A 98 -6.36 5.41 -5.87
N VAL A 99 -7.59 5.55 -6.36
CA VAL A 99 -8.83 5.54 -5.57
C VAL A 99 -9.71 4.41 -6.12
N HIS A 100 -10.32 3.62 -5.24
CA HIS A 100 -11.24 2.57 -5.67
C HIS A 100 -12.58 3.21 -6.04
N PRO A 101 -13.06 3.09 -7.29
CA PRO A 101 -14.23 3.84 -7.76
C PRO A 101 -15.52 3.48 -7.03
N GLU A 102 -15.63 2.26 -6.48
CA GLU A 102 -16.83 1.83 -5.74
C GLU A 102 -16.83 2.32 -4.28
N ASN A 103 -15.70 2.85 -3.81
CA ASN A 103 -15.48 3.25 -2.41
C ASN A 103 -14.84 4.65 -2.35
N ASP A 104 -15.55 5.66 -2.82
CA ASP A 104 -15.23 7.08 -2.55
C ASP A 104 -16.50 7.89 -2.26
N PRO A 105 -17.24 7.56 -1.18
CA PRO A 105 -18.57 8.13 -0.94
C PRO A 105 -18.57 9.64 -0.70
N LYS A 106 -17.42 10.20 -0.28
CA LYS A 106 -17.23 11.62 0.00
C LYS A 106 -16.49 12.38 -1.12
N GLY A 107 -15.95 11.67 -2.12
CA GLY A 107 -15.11 12.27 -3.15
C GLY A 107 -13.77 12.81 -2.62
N GLU A 108 -13.28 12.28 -1.50
CA GLU A 108 -12.07 12.74 -0.82
C GLU A 108 -10.86 11.81 -1.06
N GLY A 109 -11.08 10.66 -1.71
CA GLY A 109 -10.05 9.63 -1.88
C GLY A 109 -8.76 10.16 -2.51
N MET A 110 -8.86 11.00 -3.53
CA MET A 110 -7.67 11.54 -4.20
C MET A 110 -6.89 12.53 -3.32
N ALA A 111 -7.59 13.30 -2.48
CA ALA A 111 -6.94 14.21 -1.53
C ALA A 111 -6.16 13.41 -0.47
N ILE A 112 -6.77 12.34 0.05
CA ILE A 112 -6.14 11.43 1.01
C ILE A 112 -4.92 10.75 0.38
N ALA A 113 -5.06 10.19 -0.83
CA ALA A 113 -3.97 9.49 -1.51
C ALA A 113 -2.78 10.41 -1.81
N LYS A 114 -3.04 11.63 -2.29
CA LYS A 114 -2.01 12.65 -2.52
C LYS A 114 -1.31 13.08 -1.23
N ALA A 115 -2.07 13.32 -0.16
CA ALA A 115 -1.52 13.69 1.13
C ALA A 115 -0.64 12.56 1.71
N TRP A 116 -1.09 11.30 1.61
CA TRP A 116 -0.31 10.15 2.06
C TRP A 116 0.96 9.96 1.23
N ALA A 117 0.90 10.02 -0.10
CA ALA A 117 2.09 9.97 -0.96
C ALA A 117 3.05 11.14 -0.70
N ALA A 118 2.54 12.32 -0.37
CA ALA A 118 3.37 13.46 0.00
C ALA A 118 4.08 13.22 1.34
N ALA A 119 3.36 12.69 2.33
CA ALA A 119 3.90 12.38 3.67
C ALA A 119 5.01 11.33 3.63
N THR A 120 4.96 10.39 2.68
CA THR A 120 6.02 9.39 2.45
C THR A 120 7.14 9.91 1.53
N GLY A 121 7.05 11.14 1.03
CA GLY A 121 8.07 11.77 0.19
C GLY A 121 7.96 11.47 -1.31
N GLY A 122 6.98 10.68 -1.75
CA GLY A 122 6.84 10.25 -3.14
C GLY A 122 6.78 11.40 -4.15
N TYR A 123 6.17 12.53 -3.78
CA TYR A 123 6.10 13.73 -4.62
C TYR A 123 7.45 14.28 -5.07
N LYS A 124 8.53 13.98 -4.35
CA LYS A 124 9.88 14.43 -4.69
C LYS A 124 10.51 13.65 -5.84
N ALA A 125 10.07 12.41 -6.05
CA ALA A 125 10.55 11.52 -7.12
C ALA A 125 9.50 11.31 -8.24
N GLY A 126 8.28 11.79 -8.04
CA GLY A 126 7.18 11.70 -8.99
C GLY A 126 6.07 10.79 -8.50
N VAL A 127 4.82 11.27 -8.62
CA VAL A 127 3.62 10.50 -8.30
C VAL A 127 2.77 10.33 -9.55
N LEU A 128 2.42 9.09 -9.85
CA LEU A 128 1.56 8.75 -10.98
C LEU A 128 0.17 8.41 -10.49
N GLU A 129 -0.84 9.12 -11.01
CA GLU A 129 -2.23 8.73 -10.85
C GLU A 129 -2.52 7.50 -11.73
N SER A 130 -3.13 6.48 -11.14
CA SER A 130 -3.44 5.22 -11.79
C SER A 130 -4.72 4.62 -11.20
N SER A 131 -4.95 3.33 -11.40
CA SER A 131 -6.06 2.57 -10.83
C SER A 131 -5.56 1.31 -10.12
N PHE A 132 -6.38 0.78 -9.22
CA PHE A 132 -6.13 -0.53 -8.59
C PHE A 132 -5.85 -1.61 -9.64
N VAL A 133 -6.65 -1.66 -10.70
CA VAL A 133 -6.51 -2.65 -11.78
C VAL A 133 -5.18 -2.49 -12.52
N ALA A 134 -4.82 -1.27 -12.94
CA ALA A 134 -3.60 -1.03 -13.69
C ALA A 134 -2.35 -1.33 -12.85
N GLU A 135 -2.36 -0.97 -11.57
CA GLU A 135 -1.30 -1.30 -10.62
C GLU A 135 -1.10 -2.81 -10.52
N VAL A 136 -2.14 -3.56 -10.17
CA VAL A 136 -2.03 -5.01 -9.95
C VAL A 136 -1.56 -5.75 -11.20
N LYS A 137 -2.17 -5.47 -12.36
CA LYS A 137 -1.84 -6.20 -13.60
C LYS A 137 -0.42 -5.88 -14.07
N SER A 138 0.03 -4.63 -13.94
CA SER A 138 1.39 -4.25 -14.32
C SER A 138 2.44 -4.75 -13.32
N ASP A 139 2.13 -4.74 -12.03
CA ASP A 139 3.03 -5.16 -10.96
C ASP A 139 3.30 -6.67 -11.04
N LEU A 140 2.25 -7.49 -11.09
CA LEU A 140 2.37 -8.95 -11.22
C LEU A 140 3.15 -9.37 -12.47
N MET A 141 2.90 -8.70 -13.60
CA MET A 141 3.67 -8.96 -14.83
C MET A 141 5.14 -8.58 -14.66
N GLY A 142 5.42 -7.40 -14.07
CA GLY A 142 6.77 -6.89 -13.87
C GLY A 142 7.60 -7.77 -12.94
N GLU A 143 7.06 -8.17 -11.79
CA GLU A 143 7.77 -8.98 -10.80
C GLU A 143 8.03 -10.41 -11.29
N GLN A 144 7.03 -11.06 -11.90
CA GLN A 144 7.17 -12.44 -12.37
C GLN A 144 8.15 -12.54 -13.54
N THR A 145 8.23 -11.49 -14.36
CA THR A 145 9.12 -11.46 -15.53
C THR A 145 10.41 -10.72 -15.24
N ILE A 146 10.49 -9.42 -15.53
CA ILE A 146 11.75 -8.71 -15.65
C ILE A 146 12.42 -8.39 -14.31
N LEU A 147 11.66 -8.16 -13.23
CA LEU A 147 12.23 -7.70 -11.95
C LEU A 147 12.75 -8.84 -11.07
N CYS A 148 12.07 -9.99 -11.03
CA CYS A 148 12.51 -11.13 -10.21
C CYS A 148 12.86 -12.34 -11.07
N GLY A 149 11.92 -12.84 -11.87
CA GLY A 149 12.08 -14.10 -12.60
C GLY A 149 13.29 -14.13 -13.52
N MET A 150 13.43 -13.13 -14.40
CA MET A 150 14.51 -13.01 -15.37
C MET A 150 15.86 -12.70 -14.73
N LEU A 151 15.91 -11.84 -13.72
CA LEU A 151 17.16 -11.53 -13.03
C LEU A 151 17.70 -12.75 -12.28
N GLN A 152 16.83 -13.51 -11.61
CA GLN A 152 17.22 -14.74 -10.94
C GLN A 152 17.66 -15.81 -11.94
N ALA A 153 16.84 -16.09 -12.96
CA ALA A 153 17.17 -17.09 -13.97
C ALA A 153 18.44 -16.73 -14.74
N GLY A 154 18.58 -15.47 -15.16
CA GLY A 154 19.75 -14.96 -15.85
C GLY A 154 21.01 -15.03 -14.99
N SER A 155 20.92 -14.72 -13.70
CA SER A 155 22.07 -14.83 -12.78
C SER A 155 22.57 -16.27 -12.67
N ILE A 156 21.67 -17.25 -12.54
CA ILE A 156 22.02 -18.67 -12.48
C ILE A 156 22.67 -19.12 -13.80
N VAL A 157 22.01 -18.85 -14.94
CA VAL A 157 22.49 -19.25 -16.27
C VAL A 157 23.84 -18.62 -16.61
N CYS A 158 24.08 -17.38 -16.22
CA CYS A 158 25.36 -16.71 -16.46
C CYS A 158 26.47 -17.18 -15.53
N TYR A 159 26.15 -17.61 -14.31
CA TYR A 159 27.13 -18.14 -13.35
C TYR A 159 27.57 -19.57 -13.67
N ASP A 160 26.63 -20.43 -14.12
CA ASP A 160 26.90 -21.84 -14.42
C ASP A 160 27.63 -22.07 -15.77
N LYS A 161 27.88 -21.01 -16.53
CA LYS A 161 28.68 -21.04 -17.77
C LYS A 161 30.15 -20.76 -17.51
#